data_AF-A0A1M3NVB3-F1
#
_entry.id   AF-A0A1M3NVB3-F1
#
_cell.length_a   1.000
_cell.length_b   1.000
_cell.length_c   1.000
_cell.angle_alpha   90.00
_cell.angle_beta   90.00
_cell.angle_gamma   90.00
#
_symmetry.space_group_name_H-M   'P 1'
#
loop_
_entity.id
_entity.type
_entity.pdbx_description
1 polymer ?
#
loop_
_entity_poly.entity_id
_entity_poly.type
_entity_poly.pdbx_seq_one_letter_code
_entity_poly.pdbx_strand_id
1 'polypeptide(L)'
;MAQSKAGQPHGGRRAKIVRHILDDVPNGAEIDFVTAIAERLVIEFWSDLLHLTLAEAEAIGQCASDMTRLFHVNRSPEDFRILDEAFSRYSQILSDAAERGLANGDPIMTEIAEKLKGLDFADDP
;
A
#
# COMPACT_ATOMS: atom_id res chain seq x y z
N MET A 1 -36.18 4.71 -16.46
CA MET A 1 -35.44 5.48 -15.44
C MET A 1 -34.46 4.53 -14.76
N ALA A 2 -33.22 4.49 -15.25
CA ALA A 2 -32.16 3.66 -14.67
C ALA A 2 -31.40 4.52 -13.65
N GLN A 3 -31.42 4.10 -12.38
CA GLN A 3 -30.60 4.71 -11.34
C GLN A 3 -29.16 4.22 -11.52
N SER A 4 -28.27 5.16 -11.88
CA SER A 4 -26.83 5.00 -11.78
C SER A 4 -26.46 4.93 -10.30
N LYS A 5 -25.97 3.78 -9.82
CA LYS A 5 -25.35 3.69 -8.50
C LYS A 5 -23.95 4.29 -8.59
N ALA A 6 -23.89 5.57 -8.23
CA ALA A 6 -22.64 6.27 -7.92
C ALA A 6 -21.83 5.49 -6.88
N GLY A 7 -20.52 5.47 -7.08
CA GLY A 7 -19.54 4.72 -6.29
C GLY A 7 -19.71 4.89 -4.78
N GLN A 8 -19.61 3.76 -4.07
CA GLN A 8 -19.50 3.77 -2.62
C GLN A 8 -18.29 4.62 -2.20
N PRO A 9 -18.41 5.41 -1.11
CA PRO A 9 -17.32 6.25 -0.66
C PRO A 9 -16.23 5.38 -0.04
N HIS A 10 -15.18 5.05 -0.81
CA HIS A 10 -13.94 4.44 -0.31
C HIS A 10 -13.26 5.26 0.82
N GLY A 11 -13.75 6.47 1.12
CA GLY A 11 -13.33 7.27 2.27
C GLY A 11 -13.74 6.68 3.63
N GLY A 12 -14.87 5.96 3.71
CA GLY A 12 -15.35 5.40 4.98
C GLY A 12 -14.53 4.20 5.48
N ARG A 13 -13.88 3.47 4.58
CA ARG A 13 -13.06 2.30 4.90
C ARG A 13 -11.66 2.69 5.38
N ARG A 14 -11.05 3.67 4.71
CA ARG A 14 -9.75 4.24 5.09
C ARG A 14 -9.76 4.91 6.47
N ALA A 15 -10.84 5.62 6.79
CA ALA A 15 -11.01 6.20 8.13
C ALA A 15 -11.09 5.15 9.25
N LYS A 16 -11.53 3.91 8.94
CA LYS A 16 -11.55 2.80 9.91
C LYS A 16 -10.16 2.23 10.16
N ILE A 17 -9.30 2.12 9.13
CA ILE A 17 -7.91 1.66 9.29
C ILE A 17 -7.15 2.62 10.21
N VAL A 18 -7.22 3.92 9.92
CA VAL A 18 -6.57 4.95 10.75
C VAL A 18 -7.08 4.91 12.18
N ARG A 19 -8.40 4.82 12.39
CA ARG A 19 -8.97 4.73 13.73
C ARG A 19 -8.54 3.47 14.46
N HIS A 20 -8.52 2.31 13.79
CA HIS A 20 -8.06 1.06 14.39
C HIS A 20 -6.60 1.15 14.86
N ILE A 21 -5.71 1.71 14.03
CA ILE A 21 -4.30 1.89 14.39
C ILE A 21 -4.16 2.83 15.59
N LEU A 22 -4.93 3.94 15.62
CA LEU A 22 -4.89 4.92 16.71
C LEU A 22 -5.49 4.40 18.02
N ASP A 23 -6.51 3.53 17.95
CA ASP A 23 -7.14 2.95 19.15
C ASP A 23 -6.15 2.02 19.91
N ASP A 24 -5.15 1.47 19.22
CA ASP A 24 -4.10 0.64 19.82
C ASP A 24 -2.95 1.46 20.45
N VAL A 25 -2.92 2.78 20.24
CA VAL A 25 -1.89 3.66 20.81
C VAL A 25 -2.28 4.08 22.23
N PRO A 26 -1.47 3.77 23.25
CA PRO A 26 -1.77 4.20 24.61
C PRO A 26 -1.81 5.73 24.72
N ASN A 27 -2.88 6.25 25.30
CA ASN A 27 -3.06 7.69 25.42
C ASN A 27 -1.96 8.31 26.29
N GLY A 28 -1.26 9.32 25.76
CA GLY A 28 -0.14 9.99 26.42
C GLY A 28 1.21 9.28 26.32
N ALA A 29 1.32 8.18 25.57
CA ALA A 29 2.60 7.54 25.29
C ALA A 29 3.38 8.32 24.21
N GLU A 30 4.68 8.47 24.41
CA GLU A 30 5.61 8.82 23.34
C GLU A 30 5.77 7.61 22.43
N ILE A 31 5.49 7.77 21.14
CA ILE A 31 5.59 6.71 20.15
C ILE A 31 6.56 7.12 19.05
N ASP A 32 7.26 6.15 18.50
CA ASP A 32 7.87 6.31 17.18
C ASP A 32 6.75 6.23 16.13
N PHE A 33 6.44 7.39 15.53
CA PHE A 33 5.37 7.50 14.56
C PHE A 33 5.57 6.62 13.32
N VAL A 34 6.81 6.37 12.92
CA VAL A 34 7.11 5.58 11.71
C VAL A 34 6.68 4.13 11.91
N THR A 35 7.18 3.51 12.97
CA THR A 35 6.90 2.11 13.29
C THR A 35 5.48 1.91 13.82
N ALA A 36 5.00 2.81 14.69
CA ALA A 36 3.70 2.64 15.33
C ALA A 36 2.51 2.99 14.41
N ILE A 37 2.70 3.88 13.43
CA ILE A 37 1.60 4.37 12.59
C ILE A 37 1.87 4.17 11.10
N ALA A 38 2.98 4.71 10.58
CA ALA A 38 3.19 4.81 9.14
C ALA A 38 3.32 3.44 8.47
N GLU A 39 4.18 2.57 9.01
CA GLU A 39 4.37 1.20 8.51
C GLU A 39 3.07 0.39 8.59
N ARG A 40 2.38 0.42 9.74
CA ARG A 40 1.08 -0.25 9.92
C ARG A 40 0.04 0.23 8.92
N LEU A 41 -0.02 1.53 8.66
CA LEU A 41 -0.98 2.10 7.72
C LEU A 41 -0.74 1.61 6.29
N VAL A 42 0.51 1.49 5.86
CA VAL A 42 0.86 0.94 4.54
C VAL A 42 0.45 -0.53 4.45
N ILE A 43 0.79 -1.35 5.46
CA ILE A 43 0.48 -2.78 5.48
C ILE A 43 -1.04 -3.02 5.46
N GLU A 44 -1.79 -2.34 6.32
CA GLU A 44 -3.24 -2.50 6.43
C GLU A 44 -3.95 -2.02 5.16
N PHE A 45 -3.47 -0.93 4.56
CA PHE A 45 -4.02 -0.41 3.32
C PHE A 45 -3.89 -1.42 2.17
N TRP A 46 -2.70 -1.97 1.95
CA TRP A 46 -2.50 -2.94 0.86
C TRP A 46 -3.14 -4.29 1.15
N SER A 47 -3.13 -4.72 2.41
CA SER A 47 -3.81 -5.95 2.84
C SER A 47 -5.31 -5.91 2.56
N ASP A 48 -5.98 -4.79 2.87
CA ASP A 48 -7.42 -4.63 2.58
C ASP A 48 -7.69 -4.47 1.08
N LEU A 49 -6.83 -3.75 0.35
CA LEU A 49 -7.05 -3.46 -1.07
C LEU A 49 -6.78 -4.66 -1.98
N LEU A 50 -5.70 -5.41 -1.73
CA LEU A 50 -5.22 -6.47 -2.62
C LEU A 50 -5.41 -7.88 -2.05
N HIS A 51 -6.05 -7.99 -0.87
CA HIS A 51 -6.25 -9.26 -0.19
C HIS A 51 -4.93 -10.02 -0.02
N LEU A 52 -3.93 -9.32 0.51
CA LEU A 52 -2.61 -9.90 0.75
C LEU A 52 -2.71 -11.08 1.71
N THR A 53 -1.90 -12.09 1.44
CA THR A 53 -1.62 -13.15 2.41
C THR A 53 -0.82 -12.60 3.58
N LEU A 54 -0.82 -13.32 4.71
CA LEU A 54 -0.01 -12.93 5.88
C LEU A 54 1.47 -12.76 5.52
N ALA A 55 2.03 -13.68 4.73
CA ALA A 55 3.42 -13.61 4.29
C ALA A 55 3.72 -12.41 3.38
N GLU A 56 2.79 -12.04 2.50
CA GLU A 56 2.92 -10.84 1.65
C GLU A 56 2.82 -9.56 2.50
N ALA A 57 1.92 -9.51 3.48
CA ALA A 57 1.77 -8.37 4.39
C ALA A 57 3.02 -8.16 5.25
N GLU A 58 3.59 -9.23 5.82
CA GLU A 58 4.86 -9.19 6.54
C GLU A 58 6.01 -8.70 5.65
N ALA A 59 6.08 -9.20 4.40
CA ALA A 59 7.10 -8.80 3.44
C ALA A 59 6.98 -7.31 3.04
N ILE A 60 5.76 -6.79 2.87
CA ILE A 60 5.52 -5.36 2.64
C ILE A 60 5.97 -4.54 3.85
N GLY A 61 5.68 -5.00 5.07
CA GLY A 61 6.12 -4.33 6.29
C GLY A 61 7.63 -4.18 6.34
N GLN A 62 8.37 -5.25 6.03
CA GLN A 62 9.83 -5.20 5.94
C GLN A 62 10.30 -4.21 4.88
N CYS A 63 9.70 -4.23 3.68
CA CYS A 63 10.06 -3.29 2.61
C CYS A 63 9.77 -1.83 3.02
N ALA A 64 8.64 -1.56 3.67
CA ALA A 64 8.28 -0.23 4.14
C ALA A 64 9.28 0.28 5.18
N SER A 65 9.72 -0.60 6.08
CA SER A 65 10.74 -0.29 7.07
C SER A 65 12.10 0.00 6.41
N ASP A 66 12.51 -0.80 5.43
CA ASP A 66 13.74 -0.56 4.67
C ASP A 66 13.68 0.73 3.84
N MET A 67 12.51 1.11 3.33
CA MET A 67 12.28 2.36 2.61
C MET A 67 12.38 3.62 3.49
N THR A 68 12.35 3.49 4.83
CA THR A 68 12.58 4.64 5.73
C THR A 68 13.96 5.27 5.54
N ARG A 69 14.92 4.52 4.98
CA ARG A 69 16.25 5.00 4.59
C ARG A 69 16.22 6.14 3.57
N LEU A 70 15.11 6.34 2.86
CA LEU A 70 14.90 7.53 2.01
C LEU A 70 15.05 8.83 2.80
N PHE A 71 14.74 8.80 4.10
CA PHE A 71 14.79 9.96 4.98
C PHE A 71 16.16 10.16 5.64
N HIS A 72 17.15 9.30 5.36
CA HIS A 72 18.52 9.52 5.82
C HIS A 72 19.12 10.76 5.15
N VAL A 73 19.67 11.67 5.97
CA VAL A 73 20.31 12.92 5.50
C VAL A 73 21.49 12.62 4.57
N ASN A 74 22.30 11.61 4.90
CA ASN A 74 23.40 11.13 4.08
C ASN A 74 23.17 9.64 3.79
N ARG A 75 22.81 9.31 2.55
CA ARG A 75 22.65 7.92 2.12
C ARG A 75 24.01 7.34 1.72
N SER A 76 24.34 6.21 2.34
CA SER A 76 25.50 5.40 1.98
C SER A 76 25.23 4.56 0.73
N PRO A 77 26.26 4.03 0.04
CA PRO A 77 26.08 3.05 -1.04
C PRO A 77 25.22 1.85 -0.62
N GLU A 78 25.33 1.43 0.64
CA GLU A 78 24.52 0.35 1.20
C GLU A 78 23.05 0.73 1.32
N ASP A 79 22.74 1.99 1.68
CA ASP A 79 21.34 2.45 1.71
C ASP A 79 20.72 2.39 0.32
N PHE A 80 21.46 2.75 -0.73
CA PHE A 80 20.95 2.63 -2.11
C PHE A 80 20.66 1.19 -2.49
N ARG A 81 21.58 0.26 -2.17
CA ARG A 81 21.37 -1.17 -2.44
C ARG A 81 20.12 -1.71 -1.73
N ILE A 82 19.95 -1.39 -0.45
CA ILE A 82 18.78 -1.83 0.33
C ILE A 82 17.50 -1.21 -0.24
N LEU A 83 17.53 0.07 -0.62
CA LEU A 83 16.38 0.74 -1.21
C LEU A 83 15.96 0.10 -2.54
N ASP A 84 16.91 -0.17 -3.43
CA ASP A 84 16.62 -0.80 -4.73
C ASP A 84 15.98 -2.20 -4.53
N GLU A 85 16.53 -2.99 -3.61
CA GLU A 85 15.96 -4.30 -3.24
C GLU A 85 14.56 -4.17 -2.65
N ALA A 86 14.35 -3.23 -1.73
CA ALA A 86 13.06 -2.98 -1.10
C ALA A 86 12.01 -2.53 -2.13
N PHE A 87 12.34 -1.62 -3.05
CA PHE A 87 11.43 -1.17 -4.10
C PHE A 87 11.09 -2.26 -5.09
N SER A 88 12.08 -3.02 -5.54
CA SER A 88 11.85 -4.14 -6.46
C SER A 88 10.93 -5.17 -5.83
N ARG A 89 11.22 -5.58 -4.58
CA ARG A 89 10.41 -6.57 -3.86
C ARG A 89 9.00 -6.07 -3.58
N TYR A 90 8.86 -4.84 -3.09
CA TYR A 90 7.57 -4.22 -2.81
C TYR A 90 6.69 -4.14 -4.08
N SER A 91 7.27 -3.67 -5.19
CA SER A 91 6.58 -3.59 -6.48
C SER A 91 6.12 -4.97 -6.97
N GLN A 92 6.98 -5.99 -6.85
CA GLN A 92 6.65 -7.35 -7.25
C GLN A 92 5.46 -7.90 -6.45
N ILE A 93 5.49 -7.77 -5.12
CA ILE A 93 4.40 -8.26 -4.25
C ILE A 93 3.06 -7.62 -4.61
N LEU A 94 3.05 -6.30 -4.81
CA LEU A 94 1.83 -5.59 -5.18
C LEU A 94 1.34 -5.99 -6.57
N SER A 95 2.25 -6.16 -7.52
CA SER A 95 1.92 -6.57 -8.89
C SER A 95 1.31 -7.99 -8.90
N ASP A 96 1.96 -8.95 -8.25
CA ASP A 96 1.48 -10.34 -8.15
C ASP A 96 0.10 -10.42 -7.49
N ALA A 97 -0.11 -9.64 -6.42
CA ALA A 97 -1.39 -9.61 -5.73
C ALA A 97 -2.49 -8.94 -6.58
N ALA A 98 -2.18 -7.86 -7.29
CA ALA A 98 -3.11 -7.19 -8.19
C ALA A 98 -3.48 -8.08 -9.39
N GLU A 99 -2.51 -8.74 -10.01
CA GLU A 99 -2.72 -9.69 -11.10
C GLU A 99 -3.60 -10.86 -10.66
N ARG A 100 -3.33 -11.42 -9.46
CA ARG A 100 -4.16 -12.46 -8.85
C ARG A 100 -5.59 -11.97 -8.62
N GLY A 101 -5.76 -10.76 -8.09
CA GLY A 101 -7.08 -10.16 -7.89
C GLY A 101 -7.84 -10.00 -9.21
N LEU A 102 -7.17 -9.48 -10.25
CA LEU A 102 -7.74 -9.31 -11.58
C LEU A 102 -8.14 -10.65 -12.22
N ALA A 103 -7.27 -11.67 -12.14
CA ALA A 103 -7.54 -13.01 -12.64
C ALA A 103 -8.75 -13.67 -11.96
N ASN A 104 -8.99 -13.35 -10.69
CA ASN A 104 -10.14 -13.82 -9.92
C ASN A 104 -11.42 -12.98 -10.14
N GLY A 105 -11.35 -11.93 -10.97
CA GLY A 105 -12.49 -11.06 -11.24
C GLY A 105 -12.83 -10.11 -10.10
N ASP A 106 -11.82 -9.68 -9.31
CA ASP A 106 -12.02 -8.67 -8.27
C ASP A 106 -12.58 -7.37 -8.91
N PRO A 107 -13.74 -6.86 -8.45
CA PRO A 107 -14.36 -5.69 -9.04
C PRO A 107 -13.51 -4.42 -8.93
N ILE A 108 -12.76 -4.24 -7.84
CA ILE A 108 -11.90 -3.08 -7.64
C ILE A 108 -10.70 -3.17 -8.58
N MET A 109 -10.07 -4.35 -8.71
CA MET A 109 -8.95 -4.53 -9.65
C MET A 109 -9.38 -4.34 -11.10
N THR A 110 -10.58 -4.81 -11.45
CA THR A 110 -11.16 -4.59 -12.78
C THR A 110 -11.37 -3.10 -13.05
N GLU A 111 -11.96 -2.37 -12.10
CA GLU A 111 -12.16 -0.93 -12.20
C GLU A 111 -10.83 -0.16 -12.34
N ILE A 112 -9.81 -0.54 -11.55
CA ILE A 112 -8.48 0.05 -11.65
C ILE A 112 -7.87 -0.23 -13.02
N ALA A 113 -7.90 -1.47 -13.51
CA ALA A 113 -7.36 -1.84 -14.80
C ALA A 113 -8.05 -1.10 -15.96
N GLU A 114 -9.37 -0.92 -15.90
CA GLU A 114 -10.12 -0.12 -16.87
C GLU A 114 -9.73 1.35 -16.85
N LYS A 115 -9.59 1.95 -15.66
CA LYS A 115 -9.15 3.34 -15.51
C LYS A 115 -7.73 3.53 -16.04
N LEU A 116 -6.82 2.61 -15.75
CA LEU A 116 -5.43 2.66 -16.22
C LEU A 116 -5.35 2.63 -17.75
N LYS A 117 -6.19 1.86 -18.45
CA LYS A 117 -6.27 1.86 -19.92
C LYS A 117 -6.71 3.20 -20.50
N GLY A 118 -7.45 3.99 -19.73
CA GLY A 118 -7.88 5.34 -20.10
C GLY A 118 -6.86 6.42 -19.76
N LEU A 119 -5.77 6.09 -19.06
CA LEU A 119 -4.67 7.01 -18.83
C LEU A 119 -3.74 6.97 -20.04
N ASP A 120 -3.60 8.12 -20.69
CA ASP A 120 -2.57 8.34 -21.70
C ASP A 120 -1.24 8.54 -20.99
N PHE A 121 -0.44 7.48 -20.92
CA PHE A 121 0.97 7.61 -20.59
C PHE A 121 1.67 7.99 -21.88
N ALA A 122 1.74 9.30 -22.15
CA ALA A 122 2.61 9.80 -23.21
C ALA A 122 4.00 9.22 -22.95
N ASP A 123 4.44 8.33 -23.84
CA ASP A 123 5.56 7.42 -23.67
C ASP A 123 6.69 8.02 -22.83
N ASP A 124 7.00 7.37 -21.70
CA ASP A 124 8.25 7.58 -20.97
C ASP A 124 9.37 7.05 -21.91
N PRO A 125 10.34 7.89 -22.33
CA PRO A 125 11.30 7.55 -23.39
C PRO A 125 12.23 6.37 -23.07
#